data_AF-A0A1L9UMF1-F1
#
_entry.id   AF-A0A1L9UMF1-F1
#
_cell.length_a   1.000
_cell.length_b   1.000
_cell.length_c   1.000
_cell.angle_alpha   90.00
_cell.angle_beta   90.00
_cell.angle_gamma   90.00
#
_symmetry.space_group_name_H-M   'P 1'
#
loop_
_entity.id
_entity.type
_entity.pdbx_description
1 polymer ?
#
loop_
_entity_poly.entity_id
_entity_poly.type
_entity_poly.pdbx_seq_one_letter_code
_entity_poly.pdbx_strand_id
1 'polypeptide(L)'
;MHPPSPQLLRALRTSISPNCSTSAICTQLASRSISPLARVTSSSLTFHRYNSNDARPTRMIPRAHSAKPSSRDRGPPSKEDTQTDFGALNVLGNIPAPTTAIDATLDTGFHLDNGVKITGGDGVFLVGGEAFAWRPWQGAEAGKNSMVNKKGQFEVPEHAWGILDLVWPRPDMLIIGMGETVFPLSPETKRHVNSLGVRVEVLDTRNAAAQFNLLATERGVSEIAAAMIPIGWKGR
;
A
#
# COMPACT_ATOMS: atom_id res chain seq x y z
N MET A 1 36.89 -10.11 -44.45
CA MET A 1 36.01 -10.48 -43.32
C MET A 1 34.66 -10.85 -43.90
N HIS A 2 34.28 -12.13 -43.85
CA HIS A 2 33.00 -12.62 -44.38
C HIS A 2 31.92 -12.57 -43.28
N PRO A 3 30.70 -12.08 -43.56
CA PRO A 3 29.61 -12.12 -42.60
C PRO A 3 29.07 -13.55 -42.44
N PRO A 4 28.66 -13.97 -41.23
CA PRO A 4 28.18 -15.33 -40.98
C PRO A 4 26.80 -15.60 -41.61
N SER A 5 26.60 -16.84 -42.05
CA SER A 5 25.44 -17.27 -42.82
C SER A 5 24.12 -17.27 -42.00
N PRO A 6 22.98 -16.88 -42.61
CA PRO A 6 21.68 -16.79 -41.93
C PRO A 6 21.02 -18.14 -41.60
N GLN A 7 21.62 -19.26 -42.00
CA GLN A 7 21.05 -20.60 -41.76
C GLN A 7 21.24 -21.09 -40.32
N LEU A 8 22.23 -20.55 -39.60
CA LEU A 8 22.52 -20.91 -38.20
C LEU A 8 21.52 -20.30 -37.20
N LEU A 9 20.88 -19.17 -37.57
CA LEU A 9 19.85 -18.50 -36.75
C LEU A 9 18.50 -19.23 -36.74
N ARG A 10 18.27 -20.18 -37.66
CA ARG A 10 17.00 -20.92 -37.76
C ARG A 10 16.96 -22.20 -36.91
N ALA A 11 18.12 -22.67 -36.43
CA ALA A 11 18.25 -23.91 -35.65
C ALA A 11 18.03 -23.75 -34.14
N LEU A 12 17.87 -22.52 -33.61
CA LEU A 12 17.69 -22.25 -32.17
C LEU A 12 16.22 -22.02 -31.75
N ARG A 13 15.23 -22.39 -32.59
CA ARG A 13 13.80 -22.13 -32.32
C ARG A 13 12.94 -23.36 -32.01
N THR A 14 13.52 -24.50 -31.66
CA THR A 14 12.73 -25.71 -31.37
C THR A 14 13.12 -26.38 -30.05
N SER A 15 12.60 -25.89 -28.93
CA SER A 15 12.44 -26.71 -27.71
C SER A 15 11.63 -25.99 -26.64
N ILE A 16 10.29 -25.93 -26.76
CA ILE A 16 9.42 -25.81 -25.59
C ILE A 16 8.18 -26.68 -25.84
N SER A 17 8.11 -27.79 -25.10
CA SER A 17 6.94 -28.67 -24.97
C SER A 17 5.98 -28.08 -23.94
N PRO A 18 4.66 -28.08 -24.19
CA PRO A 18 3.68 -28.10 -23.11
C PRO A 18 3.03 -29.49 -23.01
N ASN A 19 3.24 -30.14 -21.87
CA ASN A 19 2.41 -31.26 -21.43
C ASN A 19 0.97 -30.78 -21.27
N CYS A 20 0.08 -31.27 -22.13
CA CYS A 20 -1.37 -31.12 -22.03
C CYS A 20 -1.93 -32.45 -21.53
N SER A 21 -2.36 -32.48 -20.26
CA SER A 21 -3.10 -33.60 -19.70
C SER A 21 -4.60 -33.29 -19.79
N THR A 22 -5.29 -34.12 -20.56
CA THR A 22 -6.74 -34.10 -20.76
C THR A 22 -7.52 -34.69 -19.58
N SER A 23 -8.73 -34.14 -19.41
CA SER A 23 -9.99 -34.80 -19.01
C SER A 23 -10.19 -35.33 -17.59
N ALA A 24 -11.18 -34.77 -16.90
CA ALA A 24 -12.35 -35.52 -16.42
C ALA A 24 -13.53 -34.59 -16.09
N ILE A 25 -14.66 -34.87 -16.74
CA ILE A 25 -16.02 -34.43 -16.40
C ILE A 25 -16.58 -35.46 -15.40
N CYS A 26 -17.43 -35.03 -14.46
CA CYS A 26 -18.77 -35.59 -14.17
C CYS A 26 -19.18 -35.68 -12.68
N THR A 27 -20.48 -35.47 -12.49
CA THR A 27 -21.39 -35.84 -11.39
C THR A 27 -21.26 -35.18 -10.01
N GLN A 28 -22.15 -34.21 -9.76
CA GLN A 28 -22.68 -33.99 -8.41
C GLN A 28 -23.94 -34.83 -8.23
N LEU A 29 -23.94 -35.71 -7.22
CA LEU A 29 -25.12 -36.41 -6.75
C LEU A 29 -25.04 -36.57 -5.23
N ALA A 30 -26.07 -36.04 -4.58
CA ALA A 30 -26.66 -36.40 -3.29
C ALA A 30 -25.73 -36.62 -2.08
N SER A 31 -26.01 -35.93 -0.97
CA SER A 31 -26.87 -36.50 0.08
C SER A 31 -26.99 -35.58 1.29
N ARG A 32 -28.22 -35.55 1.84
CA ARG A 32 -28.60 -34.92 3.10
C ARG A 32 -28.00 -35.72 4.25
N SER A 33 -27.42 -35.06 5.24
CA SER A 33 -27.14 -35.68 6.54
C SER A 33 -27.55 -34.73 7.66
N ILE A 34 -28.53 -35.22 8.43
CA ILE A 34 -29.12 -34.66 9.63
C ILE A 34 -28.07 -34.71 10.75
N SER A 35 -27.75 -33.56 11.36
CA SER A 35 -26.93 -33.50 12.57
C SER A 35 -27.82 -33.56 13.83
N PRO A 36 -27.52 -34.42 14.82
CA PRO A 36 -28.31 -34.56 16.03
C PRO A 36 -27.98 -33.48 17.07
N LEU A 37 -29.02 -33.10 17.82
CA LEU A 37 -28.94 -32.27 19.02
C LEU A 37 -28.08 -32.96 20.10
N ALA A 38 -27.03 -32.30 20.57
CA ALA A 38 -26.35 -32.66 21.81
C ALA A 38 -26.58 -31.57 22.86
N ARG A 39 -27.38 -31.92 23.87
CA ARG A 39 -27.63 -31.18 25.10
C ARG A 39 -26.37 -31.25 25.97
N VAL A 40 -25.71 -30.12 26.23
CA VAL A 40 -24.67 -30.00 27.24
C VAL A 40 -25.21 -29.18 28.40
N THR A 41 -25.44 -29.86 29.52
CA THR A 41 -25.67 -29.29 30.84
C THR A 41 -24.38 -28.62 31.31
N SER A 42 -24.41 -27.30 31.51
CA SER A 42 -23.28 -26.56 32.08
C SER A 42 -23.53 -26.34 33.57
N SER A 43 -22.70 -26.97 34.38
CA SER A 43 -22.56 -26.81 35.82
C SER A 43 -22.15 -25.36 36.17
N SER A 44 -22.80 -24.80 37.17
CA SER A 44 -22.56 -23.46 37.69
C SER A 44 -21.24 -23.40 38.45
N LEU A 45 -20.22 -22.75 37.84
CA LEU A 45 -19.01 -22.31 38.52
C LEU A 45 -19.21 -20.85 38.98
N THR A 46 -19.21 -20.65 40.29
CA THR A 46 -19.22 -19.35 40.97
C THR A 46 -17.86 -18.67 40.82
N PHE A 47 -17.79 -17.62 40.00
CA PHE A 47 -16.68 -16.69 40.01
C PHE A 47 -17.00 -15.49 40.91
N HIS A 48 -16.20 -15.31 41.97
CA HIS A 48 -16.19 -14.11 42.80
C HIS A 48 -15.80 -12.88 41.96
N ARG A 49 -16.75 -11.97 41.72
CA ARG A 49 -16.47 -10.66 41.15
C ARG A 49 -15.90 -9.74 42.22
N TYR A 50 -14.65 -9.34 42.01
CA TYR A 50 -14.06 -8.18 42.66
C TYR A 50 -14.89 -6.93 42.32
N ASN A 51 -15.34 -6.26 43.38
CA ASN A 51 -16.08 -5.01 43.33
C ASN A 51 -15.09 -3.86 43.10
N SER A 52 -14.95 -3.41 41.85
CA SER A 52 -14.28 -2.15 41.51
C SER A 52 -15.34 -1.15 41.07
N ASN A 53 -15.41 -0.03 41.79
CA ASN A 53 -16.33 1.08 41.62
C ASN A 53 -16.66 1.42 40.15
N ASP A 54 -17.88 1.09 39.72
CA ASP A 54 -18.48 1.66 38.52
C ASP A 54 -18.75 3.14 38.74
N ALA A 55 -17.85 3.99 38.25
CA ALA A 55 -18.21 5.35 37.89
C ALA A 55 -19.25 5.28 36.78
N ARG A 56 -20.53 5.25 37.14
CA ARG A 56 -21.64 5.34 36.19
C ARG A 56 -21.50 6.65 35.42
N PRO A 57 -21.35 6.65 34.08
CA PRO A 57 -21.44 7.89 33.33
C PRO A 57 -22.86 8.42 33.50
N THR A 58 -22.96 9.68 33.92
CA THR A 58 -24.22 10.43 33.98
C THR A 58 -24.95 10.26 32.66
N ARG A 59 -26.16 9.71 32.74
CA ARG A 59 -27.13 9.50 31.65
C ARG A 59 -26.93 10.55 30.55
N MET A 60 -26.37 10.16 29.41
CA MET A 60 -26.35 11.03 28.23
C MET A 60 -27.80 11.39 27.92
N ILE A 61 -28.10 12.68 27.99
CA ILE A 61 -29.33 13.22 27.41
C ILE A 61 -29.24 12.88 25.92
N PRO A 62 -30.20 12.16 25.32
CA PRO A 62 -30.21 11.96 23.89
C PRO A 62 -30.17 13.33 23.25
N ARG A 63 -29.09 13.64 22.53
CA ARG A 63 -29.04 14.85 21.71
C ARG A 63 -30.19 14.68 20.74
N ALA A 64 -31.25 15.47 20.91
CA ALA A 64 -32.39 15.46 20.00
C ALA A 64 -31.85 15.92 18.63
N HIS A 65 -31.42 14.97 17.82
CA HIS A 65 -31.13 15.23 16.42
C HIS A 65 -32.46 15.61 15.79
N SER A 66 -32.55 16.83 15.25
CA SER A 66 -33.68 17.22 14.43
C SER A 66 -33.87 16.18 13.32
N ALA A 67 -35.12 15.78 13.10
CA ALA A 67 -35.43 14.83 12.04
C ALA A 67 -34.91 15.37 10.71
N LYS A 68 -34.35 14.48 9.87
CA LYS A 68 -33.92 14.84 8.52
C LYS A 68 -35.09 15.52 7.79
N PRO A 69 -34.92 16.74 7.25
CA PRO A 69 -35.99 17.44 6.57
C PRO A 69 -36.54 16.57 5.42
N SER A 70 -37.87 16.47 5.36
CA SER A 70 -38.61 15.65 4.40
C SER A 70 -38.63 16.27 3.00
N SER A 71 -38.51 17.60 2.90
CA SER A 71 -38.41 18.28 1.61
C SER A 71 -36.97 18.28 1.09
N ARG A 72 -36.83 18.03 -0.20
CA ARG A 72 -35.60 18.28 -0.97
C ARG A 72 -35.66 19.65 -1.66
N ASP A 73 -36.61 20.48 -1.23
CA ASP A 73 -36.84 21.79 -1.80
C ASP A 73 -35.74 22.72 -1.30
N ARG A 74 -34.74 22.95 -2.15
CA ARG A 74 -33.55 23.75 -1.87
C ARG A 74 -33.83 25.25 -2.06
N GLY A 75 -35.10 25.63 -2.18
CA GLY A 75 -35.50 26.98 -2.57
C GLY A 75 -35.15 27.25 -4.04
N PRO A 76 -35.43 28.47 -4.52
CA PRO A 76 -35.01 28.89 -5.85
C PRO A 76 -33.49 28.75 -6.02
N PRO A 77 -32.98 28.51 -7.24
CA PRO A 77 -31.55 28.39 -7.48
C PRO A 77 -30.84 29.62 -6.92
N SER A 78 -29.91 29.39 -5.99
CA SER A 78 -29.21 30.47 -5.35
C SER A 78 -28.30 31.16 -6.37
N LYS A 79 -28.30 32.51 -6.35
CA LYS A 79 -27.41 33.35 -7.17
C LYS A 79 -26.08 33.65 -6.46
N GLU A 80 -25.83 32.96 -5.36
CA GLU A 80 -24.62 33.11 -4.57
C GLU A 80 -23.47 32.40 -5.30
N ASP A 81 -22.36 33.09 -5.48
CA ASP A 81 -21.11 32.54 -6.03
C ASP A 81 -20.41 31.61 -5.00
N THR A 82 -21.20 31.02 -4.09
CA THR A 82 -20.80 30.04 -3.07
C THR A 82 -20.64 28.65 -3.68
N GLN A 83 -20.65 28.53 -5.02
CA GLN A 83 -20.16 27.33 -5.69
C GLN A 83 -18.64 27.32 -5.52
N THR A 84 -18.19 26.65 -4.45
CA THR A 84 -16.78 26.54 -4.10
C THR A 84 -15.97 26.06 -5.30
N ASP A 85 -15.16 26.95 -5.86
CA ASP A 85 -14.17 26.56 -6.86
C ASP A 85 -13.09 25.75 -6.16
N PHE A 86 -13.05 24.45 -6.43
CA PHE A 86 -12.06 23.53 -5.88
C PHE A 86 -10.62 23.92 -6.29
N GLY A 87 -10.46 24.63 -7.42
CA GLY A 87 -9.17 25.18 -7.82
C GLY A 87 -8.72 26.31 -6.89
N ALA A 88 -9.63 27.21 -6.52
CA ALA A 88 -9.35 28.32 -5.59
C ALA A 88 -9.05 27.87 -4.15
N LEU A 89 -9.42 26.64 -3.77
CA LEU A 89 -9.10 26.06 -2.46
C LEU A 89 -7.74 25.36 -2.40
N ASN A 90 -7.02 25.22 -3.53
CA ASN A 90 -5.70 24.62 -3.52
C ASN A 90 -4.66 25.63 -3.00
N VAL A 91 -4.48 25.65 -1.67
CA VAL A 91 -3.53 26.54 -0.98
C VAL A 91 -2.09 26.36 -1.47
N LEU A 92 -1.74 25.17 -1.97
CA LEU A 92 -0.41 24.86 -2.49
C LEU A 92 -0.30 25.06 -4.02
N GLY A 93 -1.36 25.53 -4.69
CA GLY A 93 -1.41 25.63 -6.16
C GLY A 93 -0.36 26.56 -6.76
N ASN A 94 0.15 27.52 -5.99
CA ASN A 94 1.21 28.43 -6.43
C ASN A 94 2.62 27.89 -6.18
N ILE A 95 2.76 26.77 -5.48
CA ILE A 95 4.04 26.12 -5.20
C ILE A 95 4.30 25.12 -6.34
N PRO A 96 5.45 25.19 -7.02
CA PRO A 96 5.76 24.24 -8.07
C PRO A 96 5.80 22.82 -7.48
N ALA A 97 5.08 21.91 -8.12
CA ALA A 97 5.13 20.49 -7.77
C ALA A 97 6.58 19.97 -7.92
N PRO A 98 6.99 19.01 -7.08
CA PRO A 98 8.31 18.42 -7.21
C PRO A 98 8.40 17.66 -8.53
N THR A 99 9.54 17.74 -9.21
CA THR A 99 9.80 17.05 -10.48
C THR A 99 9.68 15.52 -10.37
N THR A 100 9.82 14.99 -9.16
CA THR A 100 9.61 13.57 -8.83
C THR A 100 8.21 13.26 -8.29
N ALA A 101 7.24 14.17 -8.44
CA ALA A 101 5.86 13.90 -8.08
C ALA A 101 5.35 12.66 -8.83
N ILE A 102 4.59 11.83 -8.14
CA ILE A 102 3.99 10.64 -8.73
C ILE A 102 2.69 11.06 -9.41
N ASP A 103 2.63 10.91 -10.74
CA ASP A 103 1.46 11.18 -11.56
C ASP A 103 0.49 10.00 -11.54
N ALA A 104 1.02 8.78 -11.74
CA ALA A 104 0.21 7.56 -11.72
C ALA A 104 0.90 6.40 -11.01
N THR A 105 0.09 5.66 -10.25
CA THR A 105 0.46 4.38 -9.64
C THR A 105 -0.17 3.26 -10.46
N LEU A 106 0.67 2.40 -11.04
CA LEU A 106 0.26 1.28 -11.88
C LEU A 106 0.44 -0.04 -11.14
N ASP A 107 -0.17 -1.10 -11.67
CA ASP A 107 0.02 -2.45 -11.14
C ASP A 107 1.46 -2.94 -11.31
N THR A 108 2.13 -2.46 -12.36
CA THR A 108 3.49 -2.87 -12.74
C THR A 108 4.53 -1.78 -12.53
N GLY A 109 4.18 -0.64 -11.92
CA GLY A 109 5.15 0.43 -11.70
C GLY A 109 4.54 1.80 -11.43
N PHE A 110 5.26 2.85 -11.85
CA PHE A 110 4.98 4.24 -11.51
C PHE A 110 5.26 5.16 -12.69
N HIS A 111 4.43 6.18 -12.85
CA HIS A 111 4.70 7.32 -13.73
C HIS A 111 5.00 8.55 -12.86
N LEU A 112 6.07 9.25 -13.19
CA LEU A 112 6.48 10.48 -12.54
C LEU A 112 6.18 11.68 -13.44
N ASP A 113 5.99 12.85 -12.84
CA ASP A 113 5.64 14.10 -13.53
C ASP A 113 6.71 14.54 -14.55
N ASN A 114 7.98 14.20 -14.32
CA ASN A 114 9.07 14.43 -15.28
C ASN A 114 9.03 13.51 -16.53
N GLY A 115 8.00 12.70 -16.69
CA GLY A 115 7.82 11.76 -17.80
C GLY A 115 8.56 10.43 -17.64
N VAL A 116 9.34 10.23 -16.57
CA VAL A 116 10.01 8.96 -16.27
C VAL A 116 8.97 7.92 -15.85
N LYS A 117 9.13 6.70 -16.38
CA LYS A 117 8.26 5.57 -16.09
C LYS A 117 9.07 4.42 -15.52
N ILE A 118 8.79 4.05 -14.29
CA ILE A 118 9.32 2.84 -13.67
C ILE A 118 8.34 1.73 -14.02
N THR A 119 8.83 0.67 -14.67
CA THR A 119 8.01 -0.44 -15.17
C THR A 119 8.65 -1.78 -14.80
N GLY A 120 8.10 -2.91 -15.27
CA GLY A 120 8.67 -4.23 -14.99
C GLY A 120 8.34 -4.78 -13.59
N GLY A 121 7.40 -4.13 -12.89
CA GLY A 121 7.04 -4.48 -11.53
C GLY A 121 8.03 -3.94 -10.49
N ASP A 122 8.93 -3.05 -10.87
CA ASP A 122 9.89 -2.46 -9.95
C ASP A 122 9.23 -1.47 -9.00
N GLY A 123 9.72 -1.43 -7.77
CA GLY A 123 9.38 -0.37 -6.82
C GLY A 123 10.05 0.94 -7.21
N VAL A 124 9.63 2.01 -6.55
CA VAL A 124 10.27 3.32 -6.64
C VAL A 124 10.82 3.71 -5.28
N PHE A 125 12.05 4.23 -5.26
CA PHE A 125 12.61 4.94 -4.11
C PHE A 125 12.82 6.39 -4.51
N LEU A 126 12.15 7.31 -3.82
CA LEU A 126 12.23 8.75 -4.01
C LEU A 126 13.01 9.35 -2.84
N VAL A 127 14.11 10.05 -3.12
CA VAL A 127 14.92 10.71 -2.10
C VAL A 127 15.70 11.86 -2.71
N GLY A 128 15.72 13.02 -2.04
CA GLY A 128 16.52 14.17 -2.49
C GLY A 128 16.09 14.76 -3.83
N GLY A 129 14.84 14.54 -4.26
CA GLY A 129 14.37 14.96 -5.59
C GLY A 129 14.82 14.06 -6.73
N GLU A 130 15.32 12.85 -6.43
CA GLU A 130 15.66 11.82 -7.41
C GLU A 130 14.77 10.59 -7.24
N ALA A 131 14.64 9.81 -8.32
CA ALA A 131 13.85 8.59 -8.36
C ALA A 131 14.68 7.39 -8.82
N PHE A 132 14.68 6.34 -8.00
CA PHE A 132 15.43 5.11 -8.24
C PHE A 132 14.49 3.93 -8.39
N ALA A 133 14.84 2.99 -9.27
CA ALA A 133 14.20 1.69 -9.30
C ALA A 133 14.58 0.90 -8.03
N TRP A 134 13.60 0.43 -7.30
CA TRP A 134 13.78 -0.22 -6.00
C TRP A 134 13.31 -1.67 -6.05
N ARG A 135 14.22 -2.59 -5.72
CA ARG A 135 13.96 -4.04 -5.76
C ARG A 135 14.48 -4.69 -4.47
N PRO A 136 13.85 -4.43 -3.31
CA PRO A 136 14.29 -4.98 -2.02
C PRO A 136 14.23 -6.51 -1.96
N TRP A 137 13.48 -7.14 -2.88
CA TRP A 137 13.39 -8.58 -3.03
C TRP A 137 14.50 -9.20 -3.89
N GLN A 138 15.38 -8.39 -4.48
CA GLN A 138 16.42 -8.91 -5.35
C GLN A 138 17.43 -9.73 -4.54
N GLY A 139 17.70 -10.96 -4.97
CA GLY A 139 18.56 -11.91 -4.24
C GLY A 139 17.83 -12.81 -3.24
N ALA A 140 16.53 -12.61 -3.01
CA ALA A 140 15.72 -13.54 -2.24
C ALA A 140 15.17 -14.67 -3.12
N GLU A 141 15.22 -15.92 -2.64
CA GLU A 141 14.78 -17.10 -3.40
C GLU A 141 13.31 -17.03 -3.84
N ALA A 142 12.44 -16.44 -3.01
CA ALA A 142 11.01 -16.31 -3.28
C ALA A 142 10.62 -14.97 -3.95
N GLY A 143 11.60 -14.16 -4.39
CA GLY A 143 11.37 -12.86 -5.02
C GLY A 143 10.44 -11.97 -4.18
N LYS A 144 9.47 -11.30 -4.80
CA LYS A 144 8.57 -10.36 -4.10
C LYS A 144 7.78 -10.97 -2.93
N ASN A 145 7.59 -12.29 -2.93
CA ASN A 145 6.83 -12.96 -1.88
C ASN A 145 7.67 -13.17 -0.60
N SER A 146 9.00 -12.95 -0.66
CA SER A 146 9.87 -13.03 0.52
C SER A 146 9.79 -11.81 1.43
N MET A 147 9.15 -10.72 0.99
CA MET A 147 9.11 -9.45 1.74
C MET A 147 8.15 -9.48 2.93
N VAL A 148 7.35 -10.54 3.07
CA VAL A 148 6.45 -10.73 4.21
C VAL A 148 6.93 -11.96 4.98
N ASN A 149 7.28 -11.75 6.24
CA ASN A 149 7.76 -12.83 7.09
C ASN A 149 6.60 -13.77 7.50
N LYS A 150 6.94 -14.90 8.15
CA LYS A 150 5.95 -15.89 8.62
C LYS A 150 4.94 -15.32 9.63
N LYS A 151 5.23 -14.16 10.24
CA LYS A 151 4.36 -13.44 11.18
C LYS A 151 3.44 -12.44 10.47
N GLY A 152 3.50 -12.34 9.14
CA GLY A 152 2.72 -11.40 8.36
C GLY A 152 3.24 -9.96 8.41
N GLN A 153 4.52 -9.76 8.76
CA GLN A 153 5.14 -8.45 8.85
C GLN A 153 6.00 -8.18 7.63
N PHE A 154 6.02 -6.92 7.16
CA PHE A 154 6.93 -6.48 6.11
C PHE A 154 8.36 -6.43 6.63
N GLU A 155 9.24 -7.16 5.96
CA GLU A 155 10.63 -7.31 6.34
C GLU A 155 11.47 -7.39 5.06
N VAL A 156 12.41 -6.46 4.95
CA VAL A 156 13.35 -6.37 3.83
C VAL A 156 14.75 -6.29 4.41
N PRO A 157 15.77 -6.80 3.69
CA PRO A 157 17.13 -6.80 4.18
C PRO A 157 17.68 -5.38 4.34
N GLU A 158 18.60 -5.20 5.28
CA GLU A 158 19.15 -3.89 5.66
C GLU A 158 19.72 -3.10 4.47
N HIS A 159 20.43 -3.79 3.55
CA HIS A 159 21.02 -3.17 2.37
C HIS A 159 19.97 -2.55 1.42
N ALA A 160 18.70 -2.95 1.49
CA ALA A 160 17.64 -2.33 0.70
C ALA A 160 17.36 -0.87 1.09
N TRP A 161 17.81 -0.46 2.28
CA TRP A 161 17.72 0.90 2.82
C TRP A 161 19.02 1.69 2.70
N GLY A 162 20.09 1.09 2.18
CA GLY A 162 21.44 1.67 2.20
C GLY A 162 21.55 3.03 1.49
N ILE A 163 20.60 3.40 0.63
CA ILE A 163 20.55 4.75 0.06
C ILE A 163 20.36 5.84 1.12
N LEU A 164 19.67 5.54 2.22
CA LEU A 164 19.45 6.48 3.33
C LEU A 164 20.75 6.77 4.10
N ASP A 165 21.72 5.86 4.08
CA ASP A 165 23.03 6.07 4.70
C ASP A 165 23.92 7.02 3.88
N LEU A 166 23.69 7.08 2.58
CA LEU A 166 24.51 7.82 1.62
C LEU A 166 24.01 9.25 1.38
N VAL A 167 22.73 9.52 1.63
CA VAL A 167 22.12 10.82 1.34
C VAL A 167 22.36 11.81 2.48
N TRP A 168 22.79 13.03 2.11
CA TRP A 168 22.89 14.19 3.01
C TRP A 168 22.28 15.45 2.35
N PRO A 169 21.48 16.26 3.06
CA PRO A 169 20.97 16.05 4.42
C PRO A 169 20.06 14.82 4.49
N ARG A 170 20.00 14.16 5.65
CA ARG A 170 19.13 13.00 5.86
C ARG A 170 17.66 13.44 5.82
N PRO A 171 16.75 12.66 5.22
CA PRO A 171 15.32 12.97 5.24
C PRO A 171 14.75 12.79 6.64
N ASP A 172 13.80 13.64 7.01
CA ASP A 172 13.10 13.59 8.30
C ASP A 172 12.07 12.46 8.37
N MET A 173 11.47 12.12 7.21
CA MET A 173 10.40 11.14 7.09
C MET A 173 10.56 10.26 5.86
N LEU A 174 10.32 8.96 6.04
CA LEU A 174 10.24 7.95 4.99
C LEU A 174 8.83 7.38 4.94
N ILE A 175 8.16 7.57 3.80
CA ILE A 175 6.84 7.01 3.53
C ILE A 175 7.01 5.68 2.79
N ILE A 176 6.51 4.60 3.36
CA ILE A 176 6.58 3.25 2.78
C ILE A 176 5.22 2.89 2.17
N GLY A 177 5.19 2.72 0.85
CA GLY A 177 4.02 2.24 0.09
C GLY A 177 4.09 0.73 -0.13
N MET A 178 3.17 -0.03 0.47
CA MET A 178 3.19 -1.50 0.48
C MET A 178 2.32 -2.16 -0.60
N GLY A 179 2.06 -1.50 -1.73
CA GLY A 179 1.21 -2.02 -2.81
C GLY A 179 -0.28 -1.79 -2.54
N GLU A 180 -1.12 -2.79 -2.84
CA GLU A 180 -2.59 -2.72 -2.65
C GLU A 180 -2.99 -2.75 -1.17
N THR A 181 -2.22 -3.44 -0.33
CA THR A 181 -2.56 -3.70 1.07
C THR A 181 -1.43 -3.35 2.01
N VAL A 182 -1.76 -2.94 3.21
CA VAL A 182 -0.78 -2.54 4.23
C VAL A 182 -0.42 -3.71 5.14
N PHE A 183 0.87 -3.86 5.40
CA PHE A 183 1.41 -4.86 6.35
C PHE A 183 2.10 -4.15 7.53
N PRO A 184 2.06 -4.72 8.74
CA PRO A 184 2.85 -4.20 9.85
C PRO A 184 4.34 -4.28 9.54
N LEU A 185 5.10 -3.22 9.79
CA LEU A 185 6.56 -3.24 9.64
C LEU A 185 7.20 -4.12 10.73
N SER A 186 8.22 -4.90 10.37
CA SER A 186 8.99 -5.66 11.35
C SER A 186 9.65 -4.70 12.38
N PRO A 187 9.73 -5.08 13.66
CA PRO A 187 10.39 -4.24 14.67
C PRO A 187 11.87 -3.98 14.35
N GLU A 188 12.54 -4.93 13.69
CA GLU A 188 13.94 -4.83 13.29
C GLU A 188 14.14 -3.78 12.20
N THR A 189 13.36 -3.86 11.12
CA THR A 189 13.38 -2.86 10.05
C THR A 189 13.04 -1.47 10.59
N LYS A 190 12.03 -1.36 11.46
CA LYS A 190 11.67 -0.09 12.09
C LYS A 190 12.80 0.48 12.95
N ARG A 191 13.51 -0.36 13.71
CA ARG A 191 14.65 0.05 14.54
C ARG A 191 15.81 0.53 13.68
N HIS A 192 16.13 -0.19 12.60
CA HIS A 192 17.19 0.19 11.67
C HIS A 192 16.92 1.58 11.09
N VAL A 193 15.76 1.80 10.46
CA VAL A 193 15.43 3.11 9.86
C VAL A 193 15.38 4.23 10.91
N ASN A 194 14.81 3.97 12.09
CA ASN A 194 14.80 4.95 13.17
C ASN A 194 16.22 5.29 13.69
N SER A 195 17.15 4.34 13.68
CA SER A 195 18.54 4.59 14.08
C SER A 195 19.26 5.53 13.10
N LEU A 196 18.77 5.62 11.86
CA LEU A 196 19.25 6.61 10.88
C LEU A 196 18.73 8.03 11.16
N GLY A 197 17.84 8.21 12.13
CA GLY A 197 17.19 9.47 12.45
C GLY A 197 15.92 9.74 11.64
N VAL A 198 15.47 8.78 10.82
CA VAL A 198 14.36 8.94 9.90
C VAL A 198 13.06 8.39 10.51
N ARG A 199 11.97 9.15 10.45
CA ARG A 199 10.65 8.69 10.90
C ARG A 199 9.98 7.85 9.83
N VAL A 200 9.35 6.74 10.21
CA VAL A 200 8.70 5.84 9.25
C VAL A 200 7.19 5.97 9.29
N GLU A 201 6.59 6.12 8.11
CA GLU A 201 5.16 6.06 7.87
C GLU A 201 4.83 4.92 6.90
N VAL A 202 3.75 4.18 7.17
CA VAL A 202 3.41 2.96 6.45
C VAL A 202 1.99 3.07 5.91
N LEU A 203 1.86 2.97 4.58
CA LEU A 203 0.60 3.16 3.85
C LEU A 203 0.53 2.20 2.67
N ASP A 204 -0.65 2.10 2.05
CA ASP A 204 -0.81 1.53 0.72
C ASP A 204 -0.23 2.50 -0.31
N THR A 205 0.18 1.98 -1.46
CA THR A 205 0.95 2.75 -2.43
C THR A 205 0.20 3.95 -3.00
N ARG A 206 -1.12 3.87 -3.12
CA ARG A 206 -1.92 4.99 -3.66
C ARG A 206 -1.94 6.16 -2.68
N ASN A 207 -2.17 5.88 -1.40
CA ASN A 207 -2.18 6.91 -0.36
C ASN A 207 -0.76 7.42 -0.07
N ALA A 208 0.25 6.54 -0.10
CA ALA A 208 1.65 6.92 0.01
C ALA A 208 2.06 7.92 -1.08
N ALA A 209 1.64 7.70 -2.33
CA ALA A 209 1.92 8.60 -3.45
C ALA A 209 1.32 9.99 -3.24
N ALA A 210 0.04 10.06 -2.84
CA ALA A 210 -0.63 11.33 -2.55
C ALA A 210 0.05 12.07 -1.38
N GLN A 211 0.40 11.35 -0.32
CA GLN A 211 1.04 11.94 0.85
C GLN A 211 2.45 12.44 0.56
N PHE A 212 3.23 11.69 -0.22
CA PHE A 212 4.53 12.15 -0.68
C PHE A 212 4.41 13.44 -1.48
N ASN A 213 3.51 13.49 -2.47
CA ASN A 213 3.33 14.67 -3.30
C ASN A 213 2.95 15.91 -2.48
N LEU A 214 2.07 15.76 -1.49
CA LEU A 214 1.68 16.85 -0.60
C LEU A 214 2.85 17.33 0.26
N LEU A 215 3.48 16.41 1.00
CA LEU A 215 4.54 16.77 1.94
C LEU A 215 5.80 17.28 1.23
N ALA A 216 6.16 16.70 0.09
CA ALA A 216 7.28 17.15 -0.71
C ALA A 216 7.03 18.54 -1.32
N THR A 217 5.78 18.91 -1.58
CA THR A 217 5.42 20.28 -2.01
C THR A 217 5.44 21.27 -0.83
N GLU A 218 4.96 20.85 0.36
CA GLU A 218 4.93 21.71 1.56
C GLU A 218 6.32 21.96 2.15
N ARG A 219 7.12 20.90 2.31
CA ARG A 219 8.37 20.89 3.08
C ARG A 219 9.62 20.78 2.20
N GLY A 220 9.44 20.38 0.95
CA GLY A 220 10.52 20.12 0.02
C GLY A 220 10.92 18.64 -0.07
N VAL A 221 11.53 18.30 -1.20
CA VAL A 221 11.96 16.93 -1.55
C VAL A 221 13.16 16.41 -0.77
N SER A 222 13.87 17.28 -0.05
CA SER A 222 15.00 16.89 0.80
C SER A 222 14.57 16.33 2.14
N GLU A 223 13.44 16.79 2.68
CA GLU A 223 12.96 16.38 4.01
C GLU A 223 12.12 15.09 3.95
N ILE A 224 11.51 14.80 2.80
CA ILE A 224 10.59 13.68 2.62
C ILE A 224 11.15 12.69 1.62
N ALA A 225 11.32 11.45 2.04
CA ALA A 225 11.64 10.31 1.19
C ALA A 225 10.44 9.37 1.08
N ALA A 226 10.40 8.57 0.02
CA ALA A 226 9.40 7.52 -0.13
C ALA A 226 9.98 6.26 -0.76
N ALA A 227 9.49 5.10 -0.32
CA ALA A 227 9.83 3.80 -0.90
C ALA A 227 8.53 3.03 -1.15
N MET A 228 8.17 2.79 -2.40
CA MET A 228 6.86 2.25 -2.76
C MET A 228 6.98 1.02 -3.67
N ILE A 229 6.16 0.02 -3.39
CA ILE A 229 5.99 -1.19 -4.21
C ILE A 229 4.77 -0.99 -5.14
N PRO A 230 4.79 -1.45 -6.40
CA PRO A 230 3.65 -1.29 -7.29
C PRO A 230 2.37 -1.93 -6.73
N ILE A 231 1.22 -1.37 -7.11
CA ILE A 231 -0.10 -1.80 -6.61
C ILE A 231 -0.38 -3.27 -6.92
N GLY A 232 0.18 -3.81 -8.01
CA GLY A 232 -0.03 -5.21 -8.40
C GLY A 232 0.57 -6.22 -7.41
N TRP A 233 1.35 -5.80 -6.42
CA TRP A 233 1.83 -6.67 -5.36
C TRP A 233 0.81 -6.81 -4.22
N LYS A 234 0.46 -8.05 -3.90
CA LYS A 234 -0.57 -8.41 -2.89
C LYS A 234 -0.01 -9.08 -1.63
N GLY A 235 1.32 -9.22 -1.54
CA GLY A 235 2.00 -9.83 -0.41
C GLY A 235 1.63 -11.29 -0.10
N ARG A 236 1.06 -12.02 -1.07
CA ARG A 236 0.67 -13.43 -0.97
C ARG A 236 0.85 -14.15 -2.30
#